data_AF-A0A6J0C2C9-F1
#
_entry.id   AF-A0A6J0C2C9-F1
#
_cell.length_a   1.000
_cell.length_b   1.000
_cell.length_c   1.000
_cell.angle_alpha   90.00
_cell.angle_beta   90.00
_cell.angle_gamma   90.00
#
_symmetry.space_group_name_H-M   'P 1'
#
loop_
_entity.id
_entity.type
_entity.pdbx_description
1 polymer ?
#
loop_
_entity_poly.entity_id
_entity_poly.type
_entity_poly.pdbx_seq_one_letter_code
_entity_poly.pdbx_strand_id
1 'polypeptide(L)'
;MAGTSQFLILLCAAFRLSGSWVIRTDVLDIEAVDTNDLRETRRERLNLIFPGTKWCGSGNVADNYDDLGTFAESDACCRTHDHCEDIIEAMDTKFNLTNPSFYTRVHCSCDEKFYDCLHGSPDEIGDKVGILYFSFLGTKCFRNDYPIVGCKRYHPYPKRCLEYELDESQPMMYQWFDVPLY
;
A
#
# COMPACT_ATOMS: atom_id res chain seq x y z
N MET A 1 -18.21 46.91 -38.70
CA MET A 1 -18.67 45.69 -38.01
C MET A 1 -17.66 45.47 -36.86
N ALA A 2 -17.84 46.07 -35.69
CA ALA A 2 -18.62 45.58 -34.54
C ALA A 2 -18.25 44.12 -34.16
N GLY A 3 -17.75 43.79 -32.97
CA GLY A 3 -17.55 44.62 -31.78
C GLY A 3 -16.89 43.90 -30.57
N THR A 4 -16.74 44.71 -29.51
CA THR A 4 -16.70 44.44 -28.03
C THR A 4 -15.58 43.55 -27.48
N SER A 5 -14.89 43.82 -26.36
CA SER A 5 -15.04 44.76 -25.24
C SER A 5 -13.72 44.68 -24.43
N GLN A 6 -12.96 45.76 -24.18
CA GLN A 6 -12.94 46.51 -22.89
C GLN A 6 -12.60 45.61 -21.66
N PHE A 7 -11.55 45.79 -20.87
CA PHE A 7 -11.00 47.05 -20.35
C PHE A 7 -9.51 46.95 -19.97
N LEU A 8 -8.90 48.13 -20.02
CA LEU A 8 -7.53 48.48 -19.70
C LEU A 8 -7.12 48.21 -18.25
N ILE A 9 -5.83 47.94 -18.15
CA ILE A 9 -4.98 47.93 -16.96
C ILE A 9 -4.94 49.32 -16.28
N LEU A 10 -4.72 49.28 -14.97
CA LEU A 10 -4.29 50.35 -14.05
C LEU A 10 -5.35 51.36 -13.58
N LEU A 11 -5.69 51.27 -12.30
CA LEU A 11 -5.57 52.38 -11.35
C LEU A 11 -5.48 51.82 -9.91
N CYS A 12 -4.31 52.01 -9.29
CA CYS A 12 -4.15 51.95 -7.84
C CYS A 12 -4.98 53.08 -7.21
N ALA A 13 -5.77 52.78 -6.17
CA ALA A 13 -5.64 53.41 -4.85
C ALA A 13 -6.80 53.03 -3.92
N ALA A 14 -6.38 52.59 -2.73
CA ALA A 14 -6.96 52.89 -1.42
C ALA A 14 -8.43 52.50 -1.16
N PHE A 15 -8.62 51.38 -0.48
CA PHE A 15 -9.32 51.39 0.81
C PHE A 15 -8.63 50.41 1.77
N ARG A 16 -7.94 50.96 2.78
CA ARG A 16 -7.64 50.23 4.02
C ARG A 16 -8.92 50.22 4.83
N LEU A 17 -9.51 49.05 5.05
CA LEU A 17 -10.31 48.79 6.23
C LEU A 17 -9.87 47.46 6.83
N SER A 18 -9.43 47.59 8.08
CA SER A 18 -9.06 46.57 9.04
C SER A 18 -9.85 45.26 8.91
N GLY A 19 -9.12 44.17 8.74
CA GLY A 19 -9.66 42.82 8.74
C GLY A 19 -8.64 41.90 8.12
N SER A 20 -7.73 41.36 8.94
CA SER A 20 -6.82 40.31 8.50
C SER A 20 -7.68 39.13 8.04
N TRP A 21 -7.65 38.79 6.74
CA TRP A 21 -8.21 37.54 6.25
C TRP A 21 -7.26 36.42 6.69
N VAL A 22 -7.42 35.98 7.94
CA VAL A 22 -6.80 34.76 8.43
C VAL A 22 -7.65 33.61 7.88
N ILE A 23 -7.12 32.88 6.91
CA ILE A 23 -7.62 31.55 6.60
C ILE A 23 -7.28 30.69 7.82
N ARG A 24 -8.31 30.37 8.61
CA ARG A 24 -8.19 29.52 9.79
C ARG A 24 -8.00 28.08 9.33
N THR A 25 -6.75 27.65 9.20
CA THR A 25 -6.37 26.23 9.18
C THR A 25 -6.14 25.83 10.63
N ASP A 26 -7.07 25.10 11.23
CA ASP A 26 -6.84 24.46 12.52
C ASP A 26 -5.84 23.31 12.30
N VAL A 27 -4.54 23.59 12.35
CA VAL A 27 -3.45 22.59 12.32
C VAL A 27 -2.40 22.97 13.37
N LEU A 28 -2.56 22.32 14.52
CA LEU A 28 -1.60 21.96 15.57
C LEU A 28 -0.23 22.68 15.59
N ASP A 29 -0.01 23.42 16.68
CA ASP A 29 1.29 23.92 17.14
C ASP A 29 2.28 22.74 17.31
N ILE A 30 3.40 22.76 16.60
CA ILE A 30 4.52 21.83 16.82
C ILE A 30 5.64 22.62 17.51
N GLU A 31 5.71 22.52 18.84
CA GLU A 31 6.94 22.76 19.60
C GLU A 31 7.89 21.54 19.47
N ALA A 32 9.18 21.79 19.75
CA ALA A 32 10.35 20.96 19.44
C ALA A 32 10.18 19.43 19.64
N VAL A 33 10.43 18.67 18.57
CA VAL A 33 10.34 17.19 18.56
C VAL A 33 11.68 16.56 18.99
N ASP A 34 11.62 15.68 19.99
CA ASP A 34 12.74 14.86 20.50
C ASP A 34 13.05 13.70 19.53
N THR A 35 14.32 13.56 19.15
CA THR A 35 14.80 12.53 18.21
C THR A 35 14.74 11.09 18.74
N ASN A 36 14.66 10.91 20.07
CA ASN A 36 14.45 9.58 20.67
C ASN A 36 12.97 9.18 20.60
N ASP A 37 12.06 10.14 20.77
CA ASP A 37 10.62 9.95 20.54
C ASP A 37 10.36 9.57 19.07
N LEU A 38 11.08 10.17 18.10
CA LEU A 38 11.02 9.78 16.68
C LEU A 38 11.50 8.33 16.37
N ARG A 39 12.26 7.69 17.26
CA ARG A 39 12.73 6.30 17.08
C ARG A 39 11.78 5.30 17.73
N GLU A 40 11.20 5.64 18.87
CA GLU A 40 10.12 4.86 19.48
C GLU A 40 8.81 5.02 18.67
N THR A 41 8.44 6.22 18.22
CA THR A 41 7.29 6.44 17.30
C THR A 41 7.49 5.89 15.88
N ARG A 42 8.73 5.69 15.41
CA ARG A 42 8.96 4.90 14.17
C ARG A 42 8.70 3.41 14.40
N ARG A 43 8.84 2.95 15.64
CA ARG A 43 8.64 1.56 16.08
C ARG A 43 7.18 1.30 16.46
N GLU A 44 6.45 2.31 16.93
CA GLU A 44 5.01 2.46 16.75
C GLU A 44 4.71 2.72 15.27
N ARG A 45 4.99 1.70 14.45
CA ARG A 45 4.60 1.60 13.06
C ARG A 45 3.21 2.23 12.93
N LEU A 46 3.04 3.19 12.03
CA LEU A 46 1.72 3.73 11.70
C LEU A 46 0.78 2.55 11.46
N ASN A 47 0.01 2.17 12.49
CA ASN A 47 -0.90 1.04 12.48
C ASN A 47 -2.10 1.46 11.63
N LEU A 48 -1.84 1.52 10.32
CA LEU A 48 -2.81 1.86 9.29
C LEU A 48 -3.67 0.62 9.07
N ILE A 49 -4.64 0.43 9.95
CA ILE A 49 -5.70 -0.56 9.80
C ILE A 49 -6.82 0.06 8.97
N PHE A 50 -7.29 -0.66 7.96
CA PHE A 50 -8.39 -0.21 7.13
C PHE A 50 -9.67 -0.03 7.97
N PRO A 51 -10.37 1.12 7.92
CA PRO A 51 -11.53 1.36 8.76
C PRO A 51 -12.60 0.28 8.62
N GLY A 52 -13.11 -0.21 9.76
CA GLY A 52 -14.10 -1.29 9.82
C GLY A 52 -13.51 -2.70 9.75
N THR A 53 -12.18 -2.83 9.77
CA THR A 53 -11.44 -4.09 9.84
C THR A 53 -10.54 -4.12 11.08
N LYS A 54 -10.00 -5.27 11.42
CA LYS A 54 -9.03 -5.44 12.50
C LYS A 54 -7.69 -5.99 12.01
N TRP A 55 -7.66 -6.61 10.84
CA TRP A 55 -6.50 -7.32 10.28
C TRP A 55 -5.98 -6.71 8.98
N CYS A 56 -6.74 -5.85 8.29
CA CYS A 56 -6.29 -5.27 7.02
C CYS A 56 -5.35 -4.08 7.25
N GLY A 57 -4.08 -4.33 7.54
CA GLY A 57 -3.08 -3.28 7.69
C GLY A 57 -1.69 -3.77 8.10
N SER A 58 -0.88 -2.87 8.68
CA SER A 58 0.43 -3.22 9.24
C SER A 58 0.26 -3.95 10.58
N GLY A 59 0.18 -5.27 10.55
CA GLY A 59 -0.23 -6.07 11.70
C GLY A 59 -1.74 -6.00 11.92
N ASN A 60 -2.19 -6.18 13.16
CA ASN A 60 -3.61 -6.19 13.50
C ASN A 60 -3.90 -5.53 14.86
N VAL A 61 -5.15 -5.15 15.06
CA VAL A 61 -5.70 -4.60 16.31
C VAL A 61 -6.77 -5.52 16.91
N ALA A 62 -6.72 -6.80 16.56
CA ALA A 62 -7.65 -7.82 17.02
C ALA A 62 -7.33 -8.28 18.44
N ASP A 63 -8.35 -8.48 19.27
CA ASP A 63 -8.18 -8.99 20.65
C ASP A 63 -7.77 -10.47 20.64
N ASN A 64 -8.19 -11.22 19.62
CA ASN A 64 -7.89 -12.63 19.41
C ASN A 64 -8.13 -13.02 17.94
N TYR A 65 -7.80 -14.26 17.59
CA TYR A 65 -7.91 -14.77 16.21
C TYR A 65 -9.32 -14.62 15.61
N ASP A 66 -10.38 -14.82 16.38
CA ASP A 66 -11.76 -14.77 15.89
C ASP A 66 -12.36 -13.35 15.92
N ASP A 67 -11.59 -12.38 16.39
CA ASP A 67 -12.03 -10.99 16.51
C ASP A 67 -11.92 -10.28 15.16
N LEU A 68 -13.05 -10.17 14.47
CA LEU A 68 -13.19 -9.53 13.17
C LEU A 68 -13.96 -8.20 13.29
N GLY A 69 -13.69 -7.29 12.36
CA GLY A 69 -14.38 -6.02 12.22
C GLY A 69 -15.77 -6.13 11.56
N THR A 70 -16.36 -4.99 11.26
CA THR A 70 -17.68 -4.89 10.62
C THR A 70 -17.71 -5.52 9.23
N PHE A 71 -16.61 -5.43 8.49
CA PHE A 71 -16.44 -6.05 7.17
C PHE A 71 -15.80 -7.43 7.33
N ALA A 72 -16.51 -8.34 7.98
CA ALA A 72 -15.95 -9.59 8.50
C ALA A 72 -15.36 -10.51 7.43
N GLU A 73 -15.94 -10.55 6.22
CA GLU A 73 -15.46 -11.45 5.16
C GLU A 73 -14.14 -10.93 4.57
N SER A 74 -14.07 -9.63 4.28
CA SER A 74 -12.80 -9.01 3.84
C SER A 74 -11.73 -9.02 4.93
N ASP A 75 -12.13 -8.80 6.19
CA ASP A 75 -11.21 -8.82 7.32
C ASP A 75 -10.67 -10.24 7.59
N ALA A 76 -11.48 -11.28 7.38
CA ALA A 76 -11.02 -12.66 7.44
C ALA A 76 -10.01 -13.00 6.35
N CYS A 77 -10.12 -12.41 5.14
CA CYS A 77 -9.10 -12.52 4.10
C CYS A 77 -7.75 -11.94 4.60
N CYS A 78 -7.77 -10.75 5.20
CA CYS A 78 -6.58 -10.11 5.75
C CYS A 78 -5.99 -10.91 6.93
N ARG A 79 -6.82 -11.41 7.85
CA ARG A 79 -6.38 -12.29 8.94
C ARG A 79 -5.64 -13.52 8.40
N THR A 80 -6.19 -14.15 7.37
CA THR A 80 -5.59 -15.34 6.77
C THR A 80 -4.25 -15.00 6.12
N HIS A 81 -4.15 -13.84 5.47
CA HIS A 81 -2.92 -13.32 4.87
C HIS A 81 -1.83 -13.01 5.91
N ASP A 82 -2.20 -12.40 7.03
CA ASP A 82 -1.32 -12.11 8.18
C ASP A 82 -0.69 -13.37 8.79
N HIS A 83 -1.38 -14.52 8.66
CA HIS A 83 -0.91 -15.81 9.16
C HIS A 83 -0.15 -16.64 8.11
N CYS A 84 0.37 -16.00 7.06
CA CYS A 84 1.25 -16.69 6.11
C CYS A 84 2.48 -17.25 6.82
N GLU A 85 2.80 -18.53 6.61
CA GLU A 85 3.94 -19.21 7.27
C GLU A 85 5.30 -18.62 6.84
N ASP A 86 5.39 -18.20 5.58
CA ASP A 86 6.60 -17.67 4.99
C ASP A 86 6.45 -16.18 4.66
N ILE A 87 7.13 -15.38 5.48
CA ILE A 87 7.21 -13.93 5.33
C ILE A 87 8.66 -13.44 5.32
N ILE A 88 8.85 -12.23 4.77
CA ILE A 88 10.03 -11.39 4.96
C ILE A 88 9.55 -10.06 5.51
N GLU A 89 9.88 -9.76 6.77
CA GLU A 89 9.46 -8.53 7.44
C GLU A 89 9.99 -7.28 6.74
N ALA A 90 9.39 -6.13 7.05
CA ALA A 90 9.85 -4.84 6.56
C ALA A 90 11.34 -4.61 6.90
N MET A 91 12.13 -4.20 5.91
CA MET A 91 13.58 -3.98 6.02
C MET A 91 14.42 -5.22 6.35
N ASP A 92 13.83 -6.42 6.41
CA ASP A 92 14.54 -7.64 6.79
C ASP A 92 15.09 -8.40 5.56
N THR A 93 16.00 -9.35 5.81
CA THR A 93 16.59 -10.22 4.79
C THR A 93 16.41 -11.69 5.16
N LYS A 94 15.74 -12.44 4.28
CA LYS A 94 15.55 -13.90 4.37
C LYS A 94 15.75 -14.50 3.00
N PHE A 95 16.25 -15.74 2.92
CA PHE A 95 16.48 -16.44 1.63
C PHE A 95 17.37 -15.67 0.63
N ASN A 96 18.31 -14.86 1.12
CA ASN A 96 19.13 -13.95 0.31
C ASN A 96 18.30 -12.90 -0.47
N LEU A 97 17.07 -12.63 -0.03
CA LEU A 97 16.21 -11.56 -0.51
C LEU A 97 16.04 -10.50 0.59
N THR A 98 16.35 -9.26 0.28
CA THR A 98 16.06 -8.11 1.16
C THR A 98 14.71 -7.52 0.78
N ASN A 99 13.83 -7.31 1.76
CA ASN A 99 12.58 -6.59 1.57
C ASN A 99 12.79 -5.08 1.81
N PRO A 100 12.84 -4.24 0.76
CA PRO A 100 13.03 -2.80 0.90
C PRO A 100 11.72 -2.04 1.19
N SER A 101 10.59 -2.74 1.34
CA SER A 101 9.30 -2.13 1.65
C SER A 101 9.14 -1.92 3.16
N PHE A 102 8.40 -0.88 3.55
CA PHE A 102 8.04 -0.61 4.96
C PHE A 102 6.95 -1.55 5.51
N TYR A 103 6.52 -2.52 4.70
CA TYR A 103 5.50 -3.52 5.01
C TYR A 103 6.06 -4.92 4.74
N THR A 104 5.46 -5.93 5.36
CA THR A 104 5.81 -7.35 5.20
C THR A 104 5.50 -7.82 3.78
N ARG A 105 6.41 -8.60 3.18
CA ARG A 105 6.14 -9.34 1.95
C ARG A 105 6.01 -10.82 2.28
N VAL A 106 5.10 -11.51 1.59
CA VAL A 106 4.74 -12.89 1.88
C VAL A 106 5.06 -13.82 0.71
N HIS A 107 4.94 -15.13 0.95
CA HIS A 107 5.06 -16.12 -0.12
C HIS A 107 3.95 -15.95 -1.17
N CYS A 108 4.26 -16.18 -2.45
CA CYS A 108 3.30 -15.97 -3.55
C CYS A 108 1.98 -16.73 -3.39
N SER A 109 2.01 -17.94 -2.84
CA SER A 109 0.78 -18.69 -2.59
C SER A 109 -0.16 -18.01 -1.58
N CYS A 110 0.35 -17.18 -0.67
CA CYS A 110 -0.47 -16.42 0.26
C CYS A 110 -1.10 -15.21 -0.43
N ASP A 111 -0.34 -14.51 -1.28
CA ASP A 111 -0.86 -13.41 -2.10
C ASP A 111 -1.91 -13.88 -3.12
N GLU A 112 -1.71 -15.04 -3.75
CA GLU A 112 -2.69 -15.65 -4.66
C GLU A 112 -4.02 -15.96 -3.95
N LYS A 113 -3.96 -16.63 -2.79
CA LYS A 113 -5.15 -16.90 -1.97
C LYS A 113 -5.82 -15.62 -1.49
N PHE A 114 -5.04 -14.61 -1.13
CA PHE A 114 -5.57 -13.32 -0.68
C PHE A 114 -6.29 -12.59 -1.82
N TYR A 115 -5.72 -12.60 -3.03
CA TYR A 115 -6.33 -12.04 -4.22
C TYR A 115 -7.69 -12.66 -4.52
N ASP A 116 -7.76 -14.01 -4.49
CA ASP A 116 -9.00 -14.75 -4.74
C ASP A 116 -10.03 -14.53 -3.64
N CYS A 117 -9.59 -14.48 -2.36
CA CYS A 117 -10.46 -14.25 -1.22
C CYS A 117 -11.14 -12.88 -1.29
N LEU A 118 -10.38 -11.82 -1.59
CA LEU A 118 -10.93 -10.47 -1.72
C LEU A 118 -11.93 -10.37 -2.89
N HIS A 119 -11.66 -11.00 -4.04
CA HIS A 119 -12.60 -11.05 -5.15
C HIS A 119 -13.88 -11.83 -4.83
N GLY A 120 -13.79 -12.83 -3.95
CA GLY A 120 -14.92 -13.62 -3.49
C GLY A 120 -15.72 -12.97 -2.35
N SER A 121 -15.19 -11.91 -1.74
CA SER A 121 -15.80 -11.25 -0.59
C SER A 121 -17.04 -10.44 -1.01
N PRO A 122 -18.19 -10.58 -0.31
CA PRO A 122 -19.38 -9.77 -0.57
C PRO A 122 -19.28 -8.35 0.00
N ASP A 123 -18.27 -8.05 0.82
CA ASP A 123 -18.10 -6.75 1.47
C ASP A 123 -17.59 -5.70 0.48
N GLU A 124 -18.12 -4.48 0.58
CA GLU A 124 -17.75 -3.36 -0.30
C GLU A 124 -16.28 -2.89 -0.20
N ILE A 125 -15.54 -3.37 0.81
CA ILE A 125 -14.14 -3.00 1.02
C ILE A 125 -13.15 -3.96 0.35
N GLY A 126 -13.59 -5.16 -0.07
CA GLY A 126 -12.71 -6.17 -0.66
C GLY A 126 -11.90 -5.60 -1.83
N ASP A 127 -12.61 -4.92 -2.75
CA ASP A 127 -12.00 -4.24 -3.89
C ASP A 127 -11.06 -3.10 -3.49
N LYS A 128 -11.40 -2.33 -2.44
CA LYS A 128 -10.58 -1.22 -1.98
C LYS A 128 -9.26 -1.71 -1.38
N VAL A 129 -9.32 -2.76 -0.57
CA VAL A 129 -8.14 -3.41 0.00
C VAL A 129 -7.28 -4.04 -1.10
N GLY A 130 -7.92 -4.72 -2.05
CA GLY A 130 -7.26 -5.34 -3.21
C GLY A 130 -6.51 -4.31 -4.06
N ILE A 131 -7.18 -3.23 -4.47
CA ILE A 131 -6.57 -2.14 -5.25
C ILE A 131 -5.39 -1.52 -4.49
N LEU A 132 -5.53 -1.28 -3.18
CA LEU A 132 -4.44 -0.72 -2.38
C LEU A 132 -3.23 -1.66 -2.37
N TYR A 133 -3.44 -2.93 -2.01
CA TYR A 133 -2.37 -3.91 -1.84
C TYR A 133 -1.71 -4.30 -3.17
N PHE A 134 -2.50 -4.76 -4.13
CA PHE A 134 -2.01 -5.32 -5.38
C PHE A 134 -1.71 -4.25 -6.41
N SER A 135 -2.44 -3.13 -6.48
CA SER A 135 -2.31 -2.16 -7.56
C SER A 135 -1.49 -0.93 -7.16
N PHE A 136 -1.68 -0.38 -5.96
CA PHE A 136 -1.04 0.87 -5.51
C PHE A 136 0.32 0.67 -4.83
N LEU A 137 0.45 -0.28 -3.89
CA LEU A 137 1.72 -0.48 -3.16
C LEU A 137 2.86 -1.01 -4.03
N GLY A 138 2.55 -1.53 -5.22
CA GLY A 138 3.53 -2.16 -6.10
C GLY A 138 4.25 -3.33 -5.43
N THR A 139 3.54 -4.08 -4.57
CA THR A 139 4.10 -5.20 -3.81
C THR A 139 4.61 -6.30 -4.74
N LYS A 140 5.48 -7.14 -4.20
CA LYS A 140 5.98 -8.36 -4.82
C LYS A 140 5.88 -9.48 -3.80
N CYS A 141 5.62 -10.68 -4.30
CA CYS A 141 5.71 -11.88 -3.51
C CYS A 141 7.03 -12.60 -3.77
N PHE A 142 7.38 -13.56 -2.92
CA PHE A 142 8.54 -14.42 -3.15
C PHE A 142 8.14 -15.89 -3.21
N ARG A 143 8.90 -16.70 -3.94
CA ARG A 143 8.80 -18.17 -3.95
C ARG A 143 10.11 -18.79 -4.43
N ASN A 144 10.31 -20.05 -4.11
CA ASN A 144 11.43 -20.84 -4.62
C ASN A 144 11.07 -21.38 -6.02
N ASP A 145 11.80 -20.96 -7.04
CA ASP A 145 11.58 -21.37 -8.43
C ASP A 145 12.90 -21.32 -9.21
N TYR A 146 12.89 -21.81 -10.45
CA TYR A 146 14.03 -21.73 -11.36
C TYR A 146 14.45 -20.27 -11.65
N PRO A 147 15.74 -20.00 -11.92
CA PRO A 147 16.22 -18.64 -12.18
C PRO A 147 15.46 -17.94 -13.30
N ILE A 148 15.00 -16.72 -13.05
CA ILE A 148 14.33 -15.88 -14.03
C ILE A 148 15.36 -15.40 -15.06
N VAL A 149 15.16 -15.74 -16.34
CA VAL A 149 15.98 -15.27 -17.47
C VAL A 149 15.27 -14.23 -18.32
N GLY A 150 13.95 -14.13 -18.20
CA GLY A 150 13.16 -13.21 -19.02
C GLY A 150 11.71 -13.14 -18.60
N CYS A 151 10.94 -12.43 -19.41
CA CYS A 151 9.50 -12.31 -19.26
C CYS A 151 8.84 -12.48 -20.62
N LYS A 152 7.96 -13.49 -20.72
CA LYS A 152 7.23 -13.82 -21.93
C LYS A 152 6.07 -12.87 -22.17
N ARG A 153 5.43 -12.40 -21.09
CA ARG A 153 4.23 -11.56 -21.18
C ARG A 153 4.21 -10.47 -20.12
N TYR A 154 4.02 -9.23 -20.57
CA TYR A 154 3.93 -8.07 -19.70
C TYR A 154 2.51 -7.53 -19.60
N HIS A 155 2.17 -7.00 -18.42
CA HIS A 155 1.18 -5.94 -18.31
C HIS A 155 1.82 -4.62 -18.77
N PRO A 156 1.17 -3.81 -19.63
CA PRO A 156 1.82 -2.65 -20.25
C PRO A 156 2.04 -1.47 -19.28
N TYR A 157 1.07 -1.14 -18.41
CA TYR A 157 1.20 -0.02 -17.47
C TYR A 157 0.29 -0.22 -16.22
N PRO A 158 0.85 -0.24 -15.00
CA PRO A 158 2.29 -0.30 -14.70
C PRO A 158 2.90 -1.58 -15.31
N LYS A 159 4.19 -1.50 -15.64
CA LYS A 159 4.91 -2.64 -16.23
C LYS A 159 5.08 -3.74 -15.18
N ARG A 160 4.46 -4.90 -15.41
CA ARG A 160 4.59 -6.11 -14.58
C ARG A 160 4.81 -7.32 -15.46
N CYS A 161 5.62 -8.27 -15.03
CA CYS A 161 5.74 -9.54 -15.70
C CYS A 161 4.63 -10.49 -15.24
N LEU A 162 3.79 -10.94 -16.16
CA LEU A 162 2.67 -11.83 -15.89
C LEU A 162 3.01 -13.29 -16.22
N GLU A 163 4.05 -13.53 -17.01
CA GLU A 163 4.54 -14.87 -17.32
C GLU A 163 6.06 -14.81 -17.49
N TYR A 164 6.77 -15.51 -16.61
CA TYR A 164 8.23 -15.51 -16.56
C TYR A 164 8.83 -16.57 -17.50
N GLU A 165 10.01 -16.27 -18.03
CA GLU A 165 10.88 -17.25 -18.67
C GLU A 165 11.92 -17.69 -17.64
N LEU A 166 12.03 -19.00 -17.42
CA LEU A 166 12.85 -19.59 -16.36
C LEU A 166 13.88 -20.56 -16.94
N ASP A 167 15.06 -20.60 -16.33
CA ASP A 167 16.12 -21.55 -16.68
C ASP A 167 16.03 -22.82 -15.82
N GLU A 168 15.33 -23.82 -16.34
CA GLU A 168 15.15 -25.12 -15.66
C GLU A 168 16.43 -25.98 -15.59
N SER A 169 17.53 -25.56 -16.23
CA SER A 169 18.81 -26.26 -16.14
C SER A 169 19.59 -25.95 -14.86
N GLN A 170 19.21 -24.89 -14.14
CA GLN A 170 19.84 -24.44 -12.91
C GLN A 170 19.03 -24.83 -11.66
N PRO A 171 19.65 -24.94 -10.48
CA PRO A 171 18.92 -25.19 -9.24
C PRO A 171 17.97 -24.03 -8.92
N MET A 172 16.83 -24.36 -8.29
CA MET A 172 15.86 -23.36 -7.82
C MET A 172 16.46 -22.44 -6.76
N MET A 173 16.00 -21.20 -6.75
CA MET A 173 16.34 -20.19 -5.76
C MET A 173 15.14 -19.29 -5.47
N TYR A 174 15.10 -18.72 -4.26
CA TYR A 174 14.10 -17.74 -3.89
C TYR A 174 14.30 -16.45 -4.68
N GLN A 175 13.22 -15.97 -5.31
CA GLN A 175 13.21 -14.79 -6.16
C GLN A 175 11.93 -13.97 -5.94
N TRP A 176 11.96 -12.69 -6.34
CA TRP A 176 10.79 -11.81 -6.33
C TRP A 176 9.95 -11.98 -7.59
N PHE A 177 8.64 -12.08 -7.42
CA PHE A 177 7.66 -12.15 -8.51
C PHE A 177 6.68 -10.98 -8.41
N ASP A 178 6.26 -10.48 -9.58
CA ASP A 178 5.19 -9.50 -9.67
C ASP A 178 3.86 -10.15 -9.32
N VAL A 179 3.05 -9.47 -8.52
CA VAL A 179 1.67 -9.87 -8.27
C VAL A 179 0.75 -9.32 -9.38
N PRO A 180 -0.37 -9.99 -9.70
CA PRO A 180 -1.37 -9.45 -10.61
C PRO A 180 -1.90 -8.09 -10.16
N LEU A 181 -2.43 -7.29 -11.09
CA LEU A 181 -3.25 -6.14 -10.71
C LEU A 181 -4.61 -6.64 -10.25
N TYR A 182 -5.11 -6.01 -9.20
CA TYR A 182 -6.49 -6.16 -8.74
C TYR A 182 -7.37 -5.19 -9.53
#